data_AF-A0A9X9L7J0-F1
#
_entry.id   AF-A0A9X9L7J0-F1
#
_cell.length_a   1.000
_cell.length_b   1.000
_cell.length_c   1.000
_cell.angle_alpha   90.00
_cell.angle_beta   90.00
_cell.angle_gamma   90.00
#
_symmetry.space_group_name_H-M   'P 1'
#
loop_
_entity.id
_entity.type
_entity.pdbx_description
1 polymer ?
#
loop_
_entity_poly.entity_id
_entity_poly.type
_entity_poly.pdbx_seq_one_letter_code
_entity_poly.pdbx_strand_id
1 'polypeptide(L)' 'MKIRREWAEAYLNWTYEDWTTVLWTDETWVEDGRNSREWVTRSTSQAYNAD' A
#
# COMPACT_ATOMS: atom_id res chain seq x y z
N MET A 1 -21.15 -7.29 -7.41
CA MET A 1 -19.84 -7.47 -8.06
C MET A 1 -19.61 -6.60 -9.31
N LYS A 2 -20.58 -5.78 -9.76
CA LYS A 2 -20.46 -5.01 -11.01
C LYS A 2 -19.72 -3.66 -10.88
N ILE A 3 -19.91 -2.95 -9.77
CA ILE A 3 -19.38 -1.58 -9.57
C ILE A 3 -17.85 -1.48 -9.70
N ARG A 4 -17.08 -2.41 -9.10
CA ARG A 4 -15.61 -2.39 -9.20
C ARG A 4 -15.12 -2.60 -10.64
N ARG A 5 -15.82 -3.44 -11.40
CA ARG A 5 -15.48 -3.73 -12.80
C ARG A 5 -15.80 -2.54 -13.69
N GLU A 6 -16.97 -1.94 -13.52
CA GLU A 6 -17.39 -0.75 -14.26
C GLU A 6 -16.45 0.43 -14.01
N TRP A 7 -16.02 0.62 -12.76
CA TRP A 7 -15.03 1.62 -12.41
C TRP A 7 -13.69 1.35 -13.12
N ALA A 8 -13.17 0.12 -13.03
CA ALA A 8 -11.90 -0.22 -13.68
C ALA A 8 -11.95 -0.07 -15.21
N GLU A 9 -13.06 -0.44 -15.86
CA GLU A 9 -13.26 -0.25 -17.30
C GLU A 9 -13.33 1.24 -17.69
N ALA A 10 -13.97 2.08 -16.86
CA ALA A 10 -14.09 3.52 -17.11
C ALA A 10 -12.75 4.28 -17.02
N TYR A 11 -11.86 3.85 -16.13
CA TYR A 11 -10.58 4.53 -15.85
C TYR A 11 -9.37 3.78 -16.43
N LEU A 12 -9.58 2.75 -17.24
CA LEU A 12 -8.53 1.90 -17.80
C LEU A 12 -7.48 2.67 -18.62
N ASN A 13 -7.92 3.72 -19.32
CA ASN A 13 -7.09 4.50 -20.25
C ASN A 13 -6.58 5.82 -19.65
N TRP A 14 -6.78 6.04 -18.35
CA TRP A 14 -6.24 7.22 -17.68
C TRP A 14 -4.71 7.23 -17.72
N THR A 15 -4.14 8.39 -18.05
CA THR A 15 -2.69 8.57 -18.04
C THR A 15 -2.20 8.81 -16.63
N TYR A 16 -0.87 8.83 -16.45
CA TYR A 16 -0.26 9.18 -15.17
C TYR A 16 -0.70 10.58 -14.71
N GLU A 17 -0.74 11.53 -15.63
CA GLU A 17 -1.12 12.91 -15.37
C GLU A 17 -2.57 12.99 -14.86
N ASP A 18 -3.50 12.25 -15.47
CA ASP A 18 -4.90 12.18 -15.02
C ASP A 18 -4.98 11.73 -13.55
N TRP A 19 -4.24 10.70 -13.15
CA TRP A 19 -4.20 10.21 -11.76
C TRP A 19 -3.63 11.24 -10.79
N THR A 20 -2.64 12.04 -11.21
CA THR A 20 -2.02 13.05 -10.34
C THR A 20 -2.93 14.25 -10.05
N THR A 21 -3.99 14.45 -10.82
CA THR A 21 -4.97 15.52 -10.55
C THR A 21 -5.96 15.16 -9.44
N VAL A 22 -6.06 13.88 -9.07
CA VAL A 22 -7.00 13.42 -8.06
C VAL A 22 -6.45 13.67 -6.65
N LEU A 23 -7.22 14.40 -5.84
CA LEU A 23 -6.95 14.53 -4.42
C LEU A 23 -7.58 13.34 -3.67
N TRP A 24 -6.74 12.37 -3.29
CA TRP A 24 -7.16 11.20 -2.52
C TRP A 24 -7.20 11.53 -1.03
N THR A 25 -8.24 11.05 -0.35
CA THR A 25 -8.40 11.17 1.10
C THR A 25 -8.81 9.83 1.66
N ASP A 26 -8.25 9.47 2.81
CA ASP A 26 -8.64 8.29 3.57
C ASP A 26 -8.52 8.59 5.06
N GLU A 27 -9.27 7.87 5.87
CA GLU A 27 -9.25 7.99 7.33
C GLU A 27 -8.42 6.86 7.92
N THR A 28 -7.56 7.20 8.89
CA THR A 28 -6.83 6.20 9.66
C THR A 28 -6.93 6.51 11.14
N TRP A 29 -6.85 5.47 11.96
CA TRP A 29 -6.83 5.60 13.41
C TRP A 29 -5.38 5.77 13.86
N VAL A 30 -5.12 6.87 14.55
CA VAL A 30 -3.82 7.11 15.21
C VAL A 30 -4.03 6.93 16.70
N GLU A 31 -3.49 5.85 17.25
CA GLU A 31 -3.48 5.61 18.69
C GLU A 31 -2.26 6.28 19.33
N ASP A 32 -2.46 6.95 20.47
CA ASP A 32 -1.37 7.51 21.26
C ASP A 32 -0.68 6.39 22.06
N GLY A 33 0.59 6.15 21.74
CA GLY A 33 1.41 5.13 22.37
C GLY A 33 2.88 5.33 21.97
N ARG A 34 3.82 4.95 22.85
CA ARG A 34 5.23 4.81 22.47
C ARG A 34 5.32 3.70 21.42
N ASN A 35 5.28 4.07 20.14
CA ASN A 35 5.65 3.19 19.04
C ASN A 35 7.16 2.91 19.15
N SER A 36 7.53 1.94 19.98
CA SER A 36 8.89 1.41 19.98
C SER A 36 9.12 0.81 18.61
N ARG A 37 10.10 1.35 17.86
CA ARG A 37 10.54 0.71 16.62
C ARG A 37 10.94 -0.73 16.95
N GLU A 38 10.18 -1.68 16.45
CA GLU A 38 10.59 -3.08 16.49
C GLU A 38 11.57 -3.28 15.34
N TRP A 39 12.85 -3.38 15.68
CA TRP A 39 13.90 -3.67 14.71
C TRP A 39 13.96 -5.18 14.51
N VAL A 40 13.43 -5.65 13.39
CA VAL A 40 13.61 -7.04 12.97
C VAL A 40 14.99 -7.16 12.30
N THR A 41 15.99 -7.59 13.06
CA THR A 41 17.30 -7.95 12.51
C THR A 41 17.38 -9.45 12.27
N ARG A 42 17.76 -9.87 11.07
CA ARG A 42 18.02 -11.28 10.75
C ARG A 42 19.20 -11.79 11.58
N SER A 43 19.05 -12.94 12.25
CA SER A 43 20.17 -13.62 12.91
C SER A 43 21.21 -14.04 11.86
N THR A 44 22.50 -13.82 12.14
CA THR A 44 23.61 -14.25 11.27
C THR A 44 23.64 -15.76 11.01
N SER A 45 22.99 -16.56 11.88
CA SER A 45 22.85 -18.01 11.72
C SER A 45 21.75 -18.45 10.74
N GLN A 46 20.88 -17.54 10.29
CA GLN A 46 19.85 -17.84 9.28
C GLN A 46 20.40 -17.50 7.90
N ALA A 47 21.31 -18.33 7.38
CA ALA A 47 21.75 -18.24 5.98
C ALA A 47 20.54 -18.36 5.04
N TYR A 48 20.60 -17.66 3.91
CA TYR A 48 19.61 -17.75 2.85
C TYR A 48 19.69 -19.15 2.23
N ASN A 49 18.67 -19.98 2.42
CA ASN A 49 18.48 -21.18 1.62
C ASN A 49 17.77 -20.74 0.34
N ALA A 50 18.53 -20.67 -0.75
CA ALA A 50 17.95 -20.51 -2.07
C ALA A 50 17.32 -21.86 -2.45
N ASP A 51 16.01 -21.87 -2.67
CA ASP A 51 15.33 -22.94 -3.41
C ASP A 51 15.59 -22.76 -4.92
#